data_AF-A0A6V8Q091-F1
#
_entry.id   AF-A0A6V8Q091-F1
#
_cell.length_a   1.000
_cell.length_b   1.000
_cell.length_c   1.000
_cell.angle_alpha   90.00
_cell.angle_beta   90.00
_cell.angle_gamma   90.00
#
_symmetry.space_group_name_H-M   'P 1'
#
loop_
_entity.id
_entity.type
_entity.pdbx_description
1 polymer ?
#
loop_
_entity_poly.entity_id
_entity_poly.type
_entity_poly.pdbx_seq_one_letter_code
_entity_poly.pdbx_strand_id
1 'polypeptide(L)'
;SLVSQEELAMADFMEKAKNAVGGDLADVSLVVVDESHNFRNPLSNRWENFFRLLEAIEERNGGSPYIVFLTATPINNTLWDLYWQIMLLVLLDKRAFTKDGISDLLRFFKEVDKRGDSTLLADLLNEISIRRTRDYIKRNYPDAEIEGERIVFPERVLENVNYQLDASYRGMYRLISDILTDKLRMAYYRILEYKKVEKLSQEEQLALGRMIALEGIFRTILHIRL
;
A
#
# COMPACT_ATOMS: atom_id res chain seq x y z
N SER A 1 -21.25 -14.69 -6.95
CA SER A 1 -20.26 -14.45 -8.02
C SER A 1 -18.96 -13.99 -7.43
N LEU A 2 -17.81 -14.46 -7.92
CA LEU A 2 -16.50 -14.13 -7.37
C LEU A 2 -15.54 -13.80 -8.52
N VAL A 3 -14.81 -12.69 -8.40
CA VAL A 3 -13.79 -12.25 -9.36
C VAL A 3 -12.51 -12.04 -8.57
N SER A 4 -11.40 -12.59 -9.05
CA SER A 4 -10.11 -12.42 -8.38
C SER A 4 -9.54 -11.02 -8.65
N GLN A 5 -8.69 -10.53 -7.74
CA GLN A 5 -8.05 -9.23 -7.93
C GLN A 5 -6.98 -9.25 -9.04
N GLU A 6 -6.45 -10.42 -9.37
CA GLU A 6 -5.55 -10.65 -10.51
C GLU A 6 -6.32 -10.56 -11.82
N GLU A 7 -7.51 -11.15 -11.89
CA GLU A 7 -8.41 -11.04 -13.04
C GLU A 7 -8.81 -9.59 -13.31
N LEU A 8 -9.06 -8.81 -12.25
CA LEU A 8 -9.28 -7.37 -12.35
C LEU A 8 -8.09 -6.59 -12.89
N ALA A 9 -6.86 -7.10 -12.78
CA ALA A 9 -5.67 -6.43 -13.30
C ALA A 9 -5.41 -6.71 -14.80
N MET A 10 -6.17 -7.64 -15.40
CA MET A 10 -6.01 -8.05 -16.80
C MET A 10 -6.77 -7.12 -17.77
N ALA A 11 -6.41 -7.17 -19.05
CA ALA A 11 -7.03 -6.33 -20.08
C ALA A 11 -8.49 -6.73 -20.38
N ASP A 12 -8.81 -8.01 -20.22
CA ASP A 12 -10.14 -8.62 -20.45
C ASP A 12 -11.00 -8.68 -19.17
N PHE A 13 -10.68 -7.87 -18.16
CA PHE A 13 -11.36 -7.89 -16.85
C PHE A 13 -12.89 -7.76 -16.94
N MET A 14 -13.41 -6.97 -17.90
CA MET A 14 -14.85 -6.79 -18.09
C MET A 14 -15.56 -8.08 -18.53
N GLU A 15 -14.92 -8.87 -19.39
CA GLU A 15 -15.46 -10.15 -19.83
C GLU A 15 -15.43 -11.16 -18.67
N LYS A 16 -14.31 -11.22 -17.95
CA LYS A 16 -14.16 -12.06 -16.75
C LYS A 16 -15.20 -11.71 -15.68
N ALA A 17 -15.41 -10.43 -15.42
CA ALA A 17 -16.41 -9.95 -14.45
C ALA A 17 -17.82 -10.37 -14.87
N LYS A 18 -18.22 -10.15 -16.13
CA LYS A 18 -19.53 -10.59 -16.64
C LYS A 18 -19.71 -12.11 -16.54
N ASN A 19 -18.70 -12.88 -16.93
CA ASN A 19 -18.72 -14.34 -16.84
C ASN A 19 -18.87 -14.82 -15.39
N ALA A 20 -18.19 -14.16 -14.45
CA ALA A 20 -18.28 -14.50 -13.03
C ALA A 20 -19.65 -14.14 -12.43
N VAL A 21 -20.27 -13.02 -12.86
CA VAL A 21 -21.63 -12.66 -12.44
C VAL A 21 -22.63 -13.71 -12.93
N GLY A 22 -22.46 -14.24 -14.14
CA GLY A 22 -23.34 -15.24 -14.73
C GLY A 22 -24.69 -14.67 -15.19
N GLY A 23 -24.82 -13.33 -15.21
CA GLY A 23 -26.02 -12.55 -15.54
C GLY A 23 -25.65 -11.15 -16.01
N ASP A 24 -26.61 -10.22 -16.04
CA ASP A 24 -26.31 -8.83 -16.38
C ASP A 24 -25.62 -8.14 -15.19
N LEU A 25 -24.70 -7.21 -15.47
CA LEU A 25 -24.15 -6.33 -14.45
C LEU A 25 -25.25 -5.48 -13.81
N ALA A 26 -26.38 -5.29 -14.52
CA ALA A 26 -27.61 -4.67 -14.02
C ALA A 26 -28.20 -5.30 -12.75
N ASP A 27 -27.84 -6.56 -12.46
CA ASP A 27 -28.35 -7.30 -11.29
C ASP A 27 -27.43 -7.14 -10.06
N VAL A 28 -26.29 -6.46 -10.19
CA VAL A 28 -25.29 -6.34 -9.13
C VAL A 28 -25.61 -5.17 -8.21
N SER A 29 -26.29 -5.43 -7.09
CA SER A 29 -26.61 -4.40 -6.10
C SER A 29 -25.54 -4.19 -5.02
N LEU A 30 -24.65 -5.16 -4.82
CA LEU A 30 -23.62 -5.13 -3.77
C LEU A 30 -22.29 -5.65 -4.30
N VAL A 31 -21.23 -4.89 -4.06
CA VAL A 31 -19.85 -5.25 -4.36
C VAL A 31 -19.08 -5.34 -3.04
N VAL A 32 -18.61 -6.54 -2.70
CA VAL A 32 -17.77 -6.78 -1.53
C VAL A 32 -16.33 -6.97 -1.99
N VAL A 33 -15.42 -6.16 -1.46
CA VAL A 33 -14.00 -6.24 -1.77
C VAL A 33 -13.25 -6.72 -0.54
N ASP A 34 -12.78 -7.95 -0.60
CA ASP A 34 -11.85 -8.48 0.39
C ASP A 34 -10.42 -7.98 0.14
N GLU A 35 -9.64 -7.82 1.21
CA GLU A 35 -8.31 -7.20 1.21
C GLU A 35 -8.26 -5.90 0.40
N SER A 36 -9.18 -4.98 0.72
CA SER A 36 -9.36 -3.70 0.03
C SER A 36 -8.12 -2.80 0.04
N HIS A 37 -7.15 -3.08 0.93
CA HIS A 37 -5.84 -2.41 0.96
C HIS A 37 -5.06 -2.57 -0.37
N ASN A 38 -5.42 -3.54 -1.20
CA ASN A 38 -4.89 -3.71 -2.54
C ASN A 38 -5.35 -2.65 -3.55
N PHE A 39 -6.39 -1.85 -3.23
CA PHE A 39 -6.96 -0.80 -4.09
C PHE A 39 -6.62 0.61 -3.61
N ARG A 40 -5.43 0.80 -3.03
CA ARG A 40 -4.95 2.10 -2.54
C ARG A 40 -4.24 2.97 -3.58
N ASN A 41 -3.79 2.38 -4.68
CA ASN A 41 -3.01 3.09 -5.69
C ASN A 41 -3.87 3.38 -6.94
N PRO A 42 -4.24 4.66 -7.19
CA PRO A 42 -5.06 5.03 -8.35
C PRO A 42 -4.35 4.84 -9.69
N LEU A 43 -3.01 4.74 -9.69
CA LEU A 43 -2.22 4.52 -10.90
C LEU A 43 -2.07 3.05 -11.27
N SER A 44 -2.68 2.14 -10.50
CA SER A 44 -2.64 0.71 -10.82
C SER A 44 -3.77 0.31 -11.76
N ASN A 45 -3.48 -0.56 -12.72
CA ASN A 45 -4.48 -1.12 -13.63
C ASN A 45 -5.66 -1.73 -12.87
N ARG A 46 -5.38 -2.39 -11.74
CA ARG A 46 -6.39 -3.00 -10.87
C ARG A 46 -7.38 -1.95 -10.34
N TRP A 47 -6.87 -0.81 -9.86
CA TRP A 47 -7.72 0.29 -9.37
C TRP A 47 -8.58 0.85 -10.50
N GLU A 48 -7.96 1.16 -11.65
CA GLU A 48 -8.67 1.72 -12.80
C GLU A 48 -9.76 0.78 -13.31
N ASN A 49 -9.42 -0.49 -13.48
CA ASN A 49 -10.35 -1.51 -13.94
C ASN A 49 -11.50 -1.72 -12.95
N PHE A 50 -11.21 -1.74 -11.65
CA PHE A 50 -12.25 -1.83 -10.64
C PHE A 50 -13.19 -0.63 -10.66
N PHE A 51 -12.65 0.59 -10.79
CA PHE A 51 -13.46 1.79 -10.93
C PHE A 51 -14.35 1.73 -12.18
N ARG A 52 -13.80 1.34 -13.34
CA ARG A 52 -14.56 1.17 -14.58
C ARG A 52 -15.64 0.08 -14.47
N LEU A 53 -15.40 -0.96 -13.69
CA LEU A 53 -16.41 -1.98 -13.41
C LEU A 53 -17.58 -1.39 -12.60
N LEU A 54 -17.29 -0.58 -11.58
CA LEU A 54 -18.31 0.09 -10.78
C LEU A 54 -19.14 1.07 -11.63
N GLU A 55 -18.50 1.87 -12.49
CA GLU A 55 -19.20 2.75 -13.44
C GLU A 55 -20.12 1.94 -14.37
N ALA A 56 -19.63 0.83 -14.92
CA ALA A 56 -20.43 -0.03 -15.80
C ALA A 56 -21.63 -0.67 -15.08
N ILE A 57 -21.50 -0.99 -13.78
CA ILE A 57 -22.61 -1.47 -12.96
C ILE A 57 -23.62 -0.34 -12.73
N GLU A 58 -23.16 0.85 -12.33
CA GLU A 58 -24.03 2.01 -12.07
C GLU A 58 -24.84 2.41 -13.31
N GLU A 59 -24.20 2.47 -14.48
CA GLU A 59 -24.85 2.77 -15.76
C GLU A 59 -25.94 1.76 -16.12
N ARG A 60 -25.75 0.48 -15.78
CA ARG A 60 -26.69 -0.61 -16.08
C ARG A 60 -27.83 -0.70 -15.08
N ASN A 61 -27.54 -0.51 -13.80
CA ASN A 61 -28.52 -0.57 -12.71
C ASN A 61 -29.44 0.67 -12.67
N GLY A 62 -29.00 1.79 -13.25
CA GLY A 62 -29.67 3.09 -13.05
C GLY A 62 -29.47 3.66 -11.64
N GLY A 63 -28.46 3.18 -10.91
CA GLY A 63 -28.13 3.59 -9.55
C GLY A 63 -26.83 2.95 -9.04
N SER A 64 -26.16 3.62 -8.11
CA SER A 64 -24.86 3.18 -7.58
C SER A 64 -24.99 1.89 -6.77
N PRO A 65 -24.11 0.88 -6.98
CA PRO A 65 -24.09 -0.31 -6.15
C PRO A 65 -23.63 0.02 -4.72
N TYR A 66 -24.07 -0.76 -3.74
CA TYR A 66 -23.46 -0.72 -2.41
C TYR A 66 -22.04 -1.28 -2.47
N ILE A 67 -21.08 -0.60 -1.85
CA ILE A 67 -19.67 -1.02 -1.83
C ILE A 67 -19.26 -1.28 -0.39
N VAL A 68 -18.74 -2.48 -0.11
CA VAL A 68 -18.23 -2.86 1.21
C VAL A 68 -16.78 -3.30 1.10
N PHE A 69 -15.90 -2.60 1.79
CA PHE A 69 -14.48 -2.90 1.86
C PHE A 69 -14.16 -3.66 3.15
N LEU A 70 -13.58 -4.84 2.99
CA LEU A 70 -13.07 -5.66 4.08
C LEU A 70 -11.55 -5.57 4.08
N THR A 71 -10.97 -5.21 5.23
CA THR A 71 -9.52 -5.17 5.42
C THR A 71 -9.18 -5.27 6.90
N ALA A 72 -8.12 -6.01 7.22
CA ALA A 72 -7.59 -6.06 8.57
C ALA A 72 -6.89 -4.74 8.96
N THR A 73 -6.38 -3.98 7.98
CA THR A 73 -5.64 -2.72 8.20
C THR A 73 -5.98 -1.70 7.11
N PRO A 74 -6.83 -0.70 7.39
CA PRO A 74 -7.14 0.34 6.40
C PRO A 74 -5.98 1.33 6.17
N ILE A 75 -5.05 1.46 7.12
CA ILE A 75 -3.93 2.39 7.05
C ILE A 75 -2.64 1.60 7.24
N ASN A 76 -1.72 1.63 6.27
CA ASN A 76 -0.42 0.99 6.45
C ASN A 76 0.78 1.77 5.89
N ASN A 77 0.60 2.67 4.90
CA ASN A 77 1.74 3.35 4.25
C ASN A 77 1.63 4.87 4.19
N THR A 78 0.52 5.44 3.70
CA THR A 78 0.37 6.91 3.58
C THR A 78 -1.07 7.38 3.87
N LEU A 79 -1.22 8.67 4.19
CA LEU A 79 -2.52 9.34 4.28
C LEU A 79 -3.27 9.33 2.93
N TRP A 80 -2.54 9.42 1.83
CA TRP A 80 -3.08 9.46 0.48
C TRP A 80 -3.62 8.11 0.00
N ASP A 81 -3.05 7.01 0.50
CA ASP A 81 -3.57 5.66 0.24
C ASP A 81 -5.01 5.53 0.76
N LEU A 82 -5.26 5.99 1.99
CA LEU A 82 -6.61 6.02 2.57
C LEU A 82 -7.54 6.93 1.77
N TYR A 83 -7.06 8.11 1.34
CA TYR A 83 -7.83 9.01 0.48
C TYR A 83 -8.33 8.26 -0.77
N TRP A 84 -7.44 7.59 -1.50
CA TRP A 84 -7.82 6.89 -2.73
C TRP A 84 -8.75 5.70 -2.51
N GLN A 85 -8.66 5.04 -1.36
CA GLN A 85 -9.63 4.01 -0.98
C GLN A 85 -11.02 4.61 -0.70
N ILE A 86 -11.10 5.70 0.06
CA ILE A 86 -12.37 6.38 0.33
C ILE A 86 -12.98 6.89 -0.98
N MET A 87 -12.14 7.45 -1.86
CA MET A 87 -12.56 7.91 -3.17
C MET A 87 -13.17 6.80 -4.04
N LEU A 88 -12.70 5.55 -3.95
CA LEU A 88 -13.38 4.41 -4.59
C LEU A 88 -14.74 4.11 -3.95
N LEU A 89 -14.79 4.14 -2.61
CA LEU A 89 -15.99 3.86 -1.82
C LEU A 89 -17.13 4.83 -2.16
N VAL A 90 -16.79 6.08 -2.49
CA VAL A 90 -17.75 7.13 -2.86
C VAL A 90 -17.79 7.45 -4.35
N LEU A 91 -17.29 6.56 -5.21
CA LEU A 91 -17.33 6.70 -6.68
C LEU A 91 -16.78 8.04 -7.19
N LEU A 92 -15.64 8.46 -6.65
CA LEU A 92 -14.97 9.73 -6.92
C LEU A 92 -15.76 11.00 -6.55
N ASP A 93 -16.86 10.90 -5.81
CA ASP A 93 -17.57 12.07 -5.28
C ASP A 93 -16.80 12.72 -4.12
N LYS A 94 -16.07 13.78 -4.45
CA LYS A 94 -15.32 14.60 -3.46
C LYS A 94 -16.20 15.25 -2.40
N ARG A 95 -17.51 15.35 -2.64
CA ARG A 95 -18.50 16.00 -1.78
C ARG A 95 -19.36 15.01 -1.00
N ALA A 96 -19.06 13.71 -1.07
CA ALA A 96 -19.83 12.65 -0.43
C ALA A 96 -20.12 12.91 1.06
N PHE A 97 -19.19 13.55 1.77
CA PHE A 97 -19.27 13.84 3.21
C PHE A 97 -19.68 15.28 3.52
N THR A 98 -20.35 15.96 2.60
CA THR A 98 -20.81 17.36 2.82
C THR A 98 -21.76 17.45 4.00
N LYS A 99 -22.58 16.41 4.24
CA LYS A 99 -23.50 16.36 5.39
C LYS A 99 -22.78 16.20 6.73
N ASP A 100 -21.57 15.62 6.69
CA ASP A 100 -20.71 15.37 7.85
C ASP A 100 -19.72 16.53 8.09
N GLY A 101 -19.93 17.67 7.43
CA GLY A 101 -19.09 18.87 7.57
C GLY A 101 -17.86 18.90 6.66
N ILE A 102 -17.65 17.89 5.81
CA ILE A 102 -16.52 17.81 4.89
C ILE A 102 -16.99 18.17 3.47
N SER A 103 -16.88 19.45 3.12
CA SER A 103 -17.32 19.96 1.81
C SER A 103 -16.46 19.53 0.61
N ASP A 104 -15.19 19.23 0.84
CA ASP A 104 -14.27 18.72 -0.17
C ASP A 104 -13.24 17.81 0.49
N LEU A 105 -13.34 16.51 0.21
CA LEU A 105 -12.44 15.47 0.73
C LEU A 105 -10.97 15.76 0.41
N LEU A 106 -10.66 16.23 -0.81
CA LEU A 106 -9.27 16.50 -1.19
C LEU A 106 -8.70 17.64 -0.35
N ARG A 107 -9.47 18.71 -0.16
CA ARG A 107 -9.06 19.83 0.70
C ARG A 107 -8.88 19.38 2.15
N PHE A 108 -9.81 18.58 2.66
CA PHE A 108 -9.73 18.03 4.02
C PHE A 108 -8.45 17.21 4.23
N PHE A 109 -8.16 16.24 3.35
CA PHE A 109 -6.94 15.43 3.43
C PHE A 109 -5.66 16.28 3.29
N LYS A 110 -5.63 17.31 2.44
CA LYS A 110 -4.49 18.25 2.37
C LYS A 110 -4.25 19.00 3.68
N GLU A 111 -5.31 19.43 4.36
CA GLU A 111 -5.18 20.13 5.64
C GLU A 111 -4.69 19.18 6.75
N VAL A 112 -5.16 17.93 6.77
CA VAL A 112 -4.66 16.88 7.66
C VAL A 112 -3.17 16.63 7.44
N ASP A 113 -2.75 16.47 6.17
CA ASP A 113 -1.35 16.25 5.78
C ASP A 113 -0.46 17.41 6.22
N LYS A 114 -0.90 18.64 5.97
CA LYS A 114 -0.20 19.87 6.33
C LYS A 114 -0.02 20.02 7.84
N ARG A 115 -1.02 19.62 8.63
CA ARG A 115 -0.97 19.66 10.10
C ARG A 115 -0.17 18.50 10.69
N GLY A 116 0.01 17.41 9.95
CA GLY A 116 0.67 16.20 10.42
C GLY A 116 -0.11 15.48 11.53
N ASP A 117 -1.41 15.74 11.65
CA ASP A 117 -2.26 15.22 12.72
C ASP A 117 -3.33 14.26 12.16
N SER A 118 -2.99 12.97 12.15
CA SER A 118 -3.89 11.90 11.70
C SER A 118 -5.14 11.72 12.58
N THR A 119 -5.19 12.29 13.80
CA THR A 119 -6.37 12.16 14.67
C THR A 119 -7.60 12.86 14.10
N LEU A 120 -7.38 13.86 13.24
CA LEU A 120 -8.44 14.55 12.50
C LEU A 120 -9.24 13.62 11.58
N LEU A 121 -8.70 12.44 11.22
CA LEU A 121 -9.40 11.43 10.43
C LEU A 121 -10.34 10.57 11.26
N ALA A 122 -10.25 10.62 12.60
CA ALA A 122 -10.99 9.72 13.47
C ALA A 122 -12.50 9.84 13.25
N ASP A 123 -13.02 11.07 13.13
CA ASP A 123 -14.44 11.31 12.91
C ASP A 123 -14.92 10.74 11.57
N LEU A 124 -14.18 11.02 10.48
CA LEU A 124 -14.46 10.45 9.16
C LEU A 124 -14.44 8.92 9.19
N LEU A 125 -13.42 8.33 9.82
CA LEU A 125 -13.28 6.88 9.92
C LEU A 125 -14.38 6.26 10.79
N ASN A 126 -14.84 6.93 11.83
CA ASN A 126 -15.92 6.45 12.68
C ASN A 126 -17.24 6.37 11.93
N GLU A 127 -17.51 7.29 11.01
CA GLU A 127 -18.73 7.28 10.19
C GLU A 127 -18.72 6.16 9.14
N ILE A 128 -17.56 5.87 8.53
CA ILE A 128 -17.48 4.94 7.38
C ILE A 128 -16.97 3.54 7.73
N SER A 129 -16.40 3.36 8.92
CA SER A 129 -15.72 2.11 9.28
C SER A 129 -16.30 1.48 10.54
N ILE A 130 -16.46 0.17 10.49
CA ILE A 130 -16.78 -0.64 11.66
C ILE A 130 -15.52 -1.40 12.05
N ARG A 131 -14.92 -1.01 13.17
CA ARG A 131 -13.77 -1.73 13.76
C ARG A 131 -14.17 -2.42 15.04
N ARG A 132 -13.87 -3.72 15.12
CA ARG A 132 -14.08 -4.56 16.30
C ARG A 132 -12.75 -5.14 16.74
N THR A 133 -12.17 -4.58 17.80
CA THR A 133 -10.92 -5.10 18.37
C THR A 133 -11.19 -6.34 19.21
N ARG A 134 -10.17 -7.17 19.44
CA ARG A 134 -10.26 -8.33 20.35
C ARG A 134 -10.77 -7.92 21.74
N ASP A 135 -10.23 -6.84 22.31
CA ASP A 135 -10.65 -6.34 23.62
C ASP A 135 -12.10 -5.83 23.59
N TYR A 136 -12.52 -5.19 22.50
CA TYR A 136 -13.90 -4.76 22.32
C TYR A 136 -14.86 -5.97 22.31
N ILE A 137 -14.52 -7.04 21.59
CA ILE A 137 -15.35 -8.25 21.53
C ILE A 137 -15.40 -8.92 22.91
N LYS A 138 -14.25 -9.11 23.58
CA LYS A 138 -14.21 -9.69 24.93
C LYS A 138 -15.06 -8.93 25.95
N ARG A 139 -15.09 -7.60 25.87
CA ARG A 139 -15.84 -6.75 26.81
C ARG A 139 -17.34 -6.69 26.52
N ASN A 140 -17.72 -6.56 25.25
CA ASN A 140 -19.12 -6.29 24.87
C ASN A 140 -19.90 -7.55 24.45
N TYR A 141 -19.20 -8.64 24.11
CA TYR A 141 -19.80 -9.90 23.66
C TYR A 141 -19.11 -11.11 24.33
N PRO A 142 -19.15 -11.21 25.68
CA PRO A 142 -18.43 -12.26 26.41
C PRO A 142 -18.95 -13.66 26.07
N ASP A 143 -20.22 -13.78 25.70
CA ASP A 143 -20.91 -15.04 25.39
C ASP A 143 -21.21 -15.18 23.89
N ALA A 144 -20.44 -14.49 23.04
CA ALA A 144 -20.58 -14.66 21.60
C ALA A 144 -20.24 -16.09 21.17
N GLU A 145 -21.05 -16.63 20.27
CA GLU A 145 -20.88 -17.95 19.66
C GLU A 145 -20.83 -17.82 18.14
N ILE A 146 -19.98 -18.61 17.49
CA ILE A 146 -19.94 -18.80 16.04
C ILE A 146 -20.23 -20.27 15.79
N GLU A 147 -21.27 -20.57 15.02
CA GLU A 147 -21.69 -21.96 14.73
C GLU A 147 -21.94 -22.81 16.00
N GLY A 148 -22.36 -22.18 17.09
CA GLY A 148 -22.63 -22.82 18.39
C GLY A 148 -21.39 -22.98 19.29
N GLU A 149 -20.22 -22.55 18.85
CA GLU A 149 -18.98 -22.58 19.63
C GLU A 149 -18.64 -21.19 20.18
N ARG A 150 -18.32 -21.10 21.47
CA ARG A 150 -17.98 -19.83 22.12
C ARG A 150 -16.68 -19.25 21.56
N ILE A 151 -16.70 -17.96 21.24
CA ILE A 151 -15.51 -17.25 20.78
C ILE A 151 -14.50 -17.11 21.94
N VAL A 152 -13.38 -17.84 21.84
CA VAL A 152 -12.24 -17.72 22.76
C VAL A 152 -11.02 -17.23 21.99
N PHE A 153 -10.49 -16.06 22.36
CA PHE A 153 -9.24 -15.57 21.78
C PHE A 153 -8.04 -16.19 22.51
N PRO A 154 -7.04 -16.73 21.78
CA PRO A 154 -5.85 -17.29 22.39
C PRO A 154 -5.07 -16.21 23.15
N GLU A 155 -4.41 -16.61 24.24
CA GLU A 155 -3.46 -15.74 24.92
C GLU A 155 -2.24 -15.50 24.04
N ARG A 156 -1.84 -14.23 23.93
CA ARG A 156 -0.70 -13.85 23.11
C ARG A 156 0.58 -14.11 23.89
N VAL A 157 1.25 -15.21 23.60
CA VAL A 157 2.61 -15.48 24.08
C VAL A 157 3.58 -14.90 23.06
N LEU A 158 4.31 -13.85 23.44
CA LEU A 158 5.35 -13.25 22.61
C LEU A 158 6.68 -13.98 22.88
N GLU A 159 7.09 -14.83 21.96
CA GLU A 159 8.43 -15.43 21.98
C GLU A 159 9.39 -14.57 21.16
N ASN A 160 10.46 -14.09 21.79
CA ASN A 160 11.52 -13.40 21.08
C ASN A 160 12.42 -14.43 20.39
N VAL A 161 12.32 -14.52 19.07
CA VAL A 161 13.27 -15.31 18.27
C VAL A 161 14.51 -14.46 18.03
N ASN A 162 15.54 -14.66 18.86
CA ASN A 162 16.84 -14.05 18.65
C ASN A 162 17.60 -14.82 17.57
N TYR A 163 17.64 -14.28 16.35
CA TYR A 163 18.42 -14.86 15.25
C TYR A 163 19.91 -14.56 15.45
N GLN A 164 20.72 -15.60 15.64
CA GLN A 164 22.19 -15.50 15.57
C GLN A 164 22.64 -15.56 14.12
N LEU A 165 22.48 -14.46 13.37
CA LEU A 165 22.85 -14.36 11.96
C LEU A 165 24.32 -14.78 11.70
N ASP A 166 25.23 -14.46 12.61
CA ASP A 166 26.65 -14.84 12.50
C ASP A 166 26.87 -16.37 12.49
N ALA A 167 26.10 -17.12 13.28
CA ALA A 167 26.21 -18.57 13.36
C ALA A 167 25.65 -19.24 12.09
N SER A 168 24.51 -18.74 11.59
CA SER A 168 23.84 -19.26 10.40
C SER A 168 24.63 -19.00 9.12
N TYR A 169 25.29 -17.83 9.02
CA TYR A 169 26.00 -17.41 7.82
C TYR A 169 27.52 -17.56 7.92
N ARG A 170 28.08 -18.15 8.99
CA ARG A 170 29.53 -18.40 9.18
C ARG A 170 30.43 -17.24 8.74
N GLY A 171 30.11 -16.02 9.17
CA GLY A 171 30.93 -14.83 8.83
C GLY A 171 30.77 -14.29 7.40
N MET A 172 29.79 -14.78 6.63
CA MET A 172 29.48 -14.25 5.29
C MET A 172 29.07 -12.77 5.34
N TYR A 173 28.41 -12.33 6.42
CA TYR A 173 28.11 -10.91 6.62
C TYR A 173 29.40 -10.06 6.71
N ARG A 174 30.37 -10.50 7.52
CA ARG A 174 31.69 -9.84 7.61
C ARG A 174 32.38 -9.83 6.25
N LEU A 175 32.38 -10.95 5.53
CA LEU A 175 32.95 -11.04 4.18
C LEU A 175 32.29 -10.07 3.20
N ILE A 176 30.96 -9.98 3.19
CA ILE A 176 30.22 -9.08 2.30
C ILE A 176 30.50 -7.62 2.69
N SER A 177 30.51 -7.31 3.98
CA SER A 177 30.83 -5.97 4.50
C SER A 177 32.24 -5.53 4.11
N ASP A 178 33.23 -6.42 4.26
CA ASP A 178 34.62 -6.16 3.83
C ASP A 178 34.72 -5.95 2.32
N ILE A 179 34.00 -6.75 1.52
CA ILE A 179 33.97 -6.60 0.06
C ILE A 179 33.35 -5.26 -0.33
N LEU A 180 32.21 -4.90 0.27
CA LEU A 180 31.51 -3.65 -0.02
C LEU A 180 32.22 -2.42 0.52
N THR A 181 33.08 -2.54 1.52
CA THR A 181 33.80 -1.39 2.09
C THR A 181 35.11 -1.18 1.35
N ASP A 182 35.91 -2.24 1.16
CA ASP A 182 37.32 -2.08 0.77
C ASP A 182 37.65 -2.63 -0.63
N LYS A 183 36.89 -3.61 -1.14
CA LYS A 183 37.28 -4.35 -2.37
C LYS A 183 36.46 -3.98 -3.60
N LEU A 184 35.21 -3.54 -3.43
CA LEU A 184 34.34 -3.22 -4.54
C LEU A 184 34.79 -1.91 -5.21
N ARG A 185 35.47 -2.05 -6.35
CA ARG A 185 35.82 -0.94 -7.24
C ARG A 185 34.63 -0.63 -8.13
N MET A 186 33.91 0.41 -7.79
CA MET A 186 32.72 0.89 -8.50
C MET A 186 33.11 1.65 -9.78
N ALA A 187 33.84 0.98 -10.68
CA ALA A 187 34.52 1.60 -11.83
C ALA A 187 33.56 2.34 -12.78
N TYR A 188 32.33 1.85 -12.93
CA TYR A 188 31.27 2.51 -13.71
C TYR A 188 30.94 3.92 -13.20
N TYR A 189 31.14 4.17 -11.90
CA TYR A 189 30.88 5.46 -11.28
C TYR A 189 32.11 6.37 -11.29
N ARG A 190 33.28 5.88 -11.70
CA ARG A 190 34.55 6.62 -11.73
C ARG A 190 35.23 6.57 -13.10
N ILE A 191 34.44 6.63 -14.18
CA ILE A 191 34.94 6.46 -15.56
C ILE A 191 36.10 7.42 -15.88
N LEU A 192 36.06 8.64 -15.34
CA LEU A 192 37.11 9.65 -15.55
C LEU A 192 38.47 9.29 -14.92
N GLU A 193 38.54 8.37 -13.94
CA GLU A 193 39.82 7.86 -13.42
C GLU A 193 40.53 6.93 -14.39
N TYR A 194 39.78 6.29 -15.28
CA TYR A 194 40.30 5.37 -16.29
C TYR A 194 40.57 6.08 -17.62
N LYS A 195 40.35 7.39 -17.68
CA LYS A 195 40.65 8.20 -18.86
C LYS A 195 42.17 8.32 -19.01
N LYS A 196 42.73 7.77 -20.10
CA LYS A 196 44.16 7.81 -20.40
C LYS A 196 44.58 9.18 -20.95
N VAL A 197 44.74 10.15 -20.05
CA VAL A 197 45.26 11.51 -20.35
C VAL A 197 46.25 11.93 -19.27
N GLU A 198 47.23 12.77 -19.60
CA GLU A 198 48.23 13.25 -18.62
C GLU A 198 47.60 14.14 -17.53
N LYS A 199 46.55 14.89 -17.88
CA LYS A 199 45.82 15.73 -16.93
C LYS A 199 44.36 15.88 -17.37
N LEU A 200 43.43 15.71 -16.44
CA LEU A 200 42.02 16.03 -16.64
C LEU A 200 41.84 17.55 -16.74
N SER A 201 40.88 18.02 -17.54
CA SER A 201 40.50 19.43 -17.54
C SER A 201 39.91 19.83 -16.18
N GLN A 202 39.82 21.13 -15.90
CA GLN A 202 39.23 21.62 -14.66
C GLN A 202 37.76 21.19 -14.51
N GLU A 203 37.00 21.16 -15.61
CA GLU A 203 35.62 20.68 -15.63
C GLU A 203 35.54 19.17 -15.35
N GLU A 204 36.47 18.39 -15.89
CA GLU A 204 36.54 16.94 -15.69
C GLU A 204 36.95 16.57 -14.27
N GLN A 205 37.82 17.36 -13.64
CA GLN A 205 38.16 17.19 -12.22
C GLN A 205 36.95 17.44 -11.32
N LEU A 206 36.15 18.48 -11.62
CA LEU A 206 34.90 18.75 -10.90
C LEU A 206 33.86 17.65 -11.12
N ALA A 207 33.76 17.11 -12.34
CA ALA A 207 32.89 15.98 -12.65
C ALA A 207 33.32 14.71 -11.92
N LEU A 208 34.62 14.43 -11.84
CA LEU A 208 35.17 13.31 -11.10
C LEU A 208 34.88 13.43 -9.58
N GLY A 209 34.97 14.63 -9.01
CA GLY A 209 34.57 14.86 -7.62
C GLY A 209 33.10 14.51 -7.33
N ARG A 210 32.19 14.89 -8.24
CA ARG A 210 30.76 14.52 -8.15
C ARG A 210 30.53 13.01 -8.29
N MET A 211 31.28 12.37 -9.18
CA MET A 211 31.28 10.92 -9.39
C MET A 211 31.68 10.14 -8.13
N ILE A 212 32.74 10.57 -7.45
CA ILE A 212 33.20 9.98 -6.18
C ILE A 212 32.16 10.18 -5.06
N ALA A 213 31.53 11.36 -4.99
CA ALA A 213 30.48 11.61 -4.01
C ALA A 213 29.26 10.68 -4.22
N LEU A 214 28.86 10.46 -5.47
CA LEU A 214 27.78 9.56 -5.83
C LEU A 214 28.09 8.11 -5.44
N GLU A 215 29.33 7.66 -5.67
CA GLU A 215 29.81 6.34 -5.24
C GLU A 215 29.64 6.14 -3.72
N GLY A 216 30.03 7.15 -2.91
CA GLY A 216 29.89 7.10 -1.46
C GLY A 216 28.44 6.91 -1.00
N ILE A 217 27.50 7.57 -1.67
CA ILE A 217 26.06 7.42 -1.41
C ILE A 217 25.61 5.99 -1.72
N PHE A 218 25.96 5.46 -2.90
CA PHE A 218 25.59 4.09 -3.27
C PHE A 218 26.18 3.04 -2.31
N ARG A 219 27.43 3.23 -1.86
CA ARG A 219 28.08 2.34 -0.88
C ARG A 219 27.34 2.31 0.46
N THR A 220 26.88 3.48 0.91
CA THR A 220 26.07 3.62 2.13
C THR A 220 24.72 2.90 1.98
N ILE A 221 24.05 3.06 0.83
CA ILE A 221 22.78 2.40 0.54
C ILE A 221 22.93 0.87 0.52
N LEU A 222 24.01 0.36 -0.08
CA LEU A 222 24.28 -1.09 -0.12
C LEU A 222 24.54 -1.66 1.28
N HIS A 223 25.19 -0.90 2.15
CA HIS A 223 25.45 -1.31 3.54
C HIS A 223 24.18 -1.33 4.40
N ILE A 224 23.27 -0.36 4.22
CA ILE A 224 21.99 -0.31 4.96
C ILE A 224 21.05 -1.46 4.54
N ARG A 225 21.19 -1.98 3.32
CA ARG A 225 20.34 -3.04 2.76
C ARG A 225 20.86 -4.46 3.05
N LEU A 226 21.92 -4.59 3.84
CA LEU A 226 22.49 -5.84 4.32
C LEU A 226 22.03 -6.16 5.73
#